data_AF-A0A6A0HEN4-F1
#
_entry.id   AF-A0A6A0HEN4-F1
#
_cell.length_a   1.000
_cell.length_b   1.000
_cell.length_c   1.000
_cell.angle_alpha   90.00
_cell.angle_beta   90.00
_cell.angle_gamma   90.00
#
_symmetry.space_group_name_H-M   'P 1'
#
loop_
_entity.id
_entity.type
_entity.pdbx_description
1 polymer ?
#
loop_
_entity_poly.entity_id
_entity_poly.type
_entity_poly.pdbx_seq_one_letter_code
_entity_poly.pdbx_strand_id
1 'polypeptide(L)'
;MFLGTDSNDWWDNGNNQIAFCRGNKGFLAINNESYDLKQTLQTCLPAGTYCDVISGNVSGGSCTGKSVTVGSDGTAYIEILTSEDDGVLAIHAQSKI
;
A
#
# COMPACT_ATOMS: atom_id res chain seq x y z
N MET A 1 -22.70 -12.66 10.63
CA MET A 1 -21.31 -12.52 11.11
C MET A 1 -20.61 -11.53 10.17
N PHE A 2 -20.33 -10.31 10.62
CA PHE A 2 -19.55 -9.36 9.84
C PHE A 2 -18.07 -9.71 10.07
N LEU A 3 -17.49 -10.52 9.20
CA LEU A 3 -16.05 -10.76 9.23
C LEU A 3 -15.37 -9.48 8.72
N GLY A 4 -14.82 -8.69 9.65
CA GLY A 4 -13.75 -7.76 9.30
C GLY A 4 -12.64 -8.55 8.62
N THR A 5 -12.05 -8.00 7.57
CA THR A 5 -10.99 -8.71 6.85
C THR A 5 -9.78 -8.96 7.76
N ASP A 6 -9.34 -10.21 7.84
CA ASP A 6 -8.15 -10.63 8.58
C ASP A 6 -6.92 -9.86 8.11
N SER A 7 -5.99 -9.58 9.04
CA SER A 7 -4.66 -9.08 8.70
C SER A 7 -3.83 -10.23 8.16
N ASN A 8 -3.45 -10.14 6.89
CA ASN A 8 -2.69 -11.15 6.16
C ASN A 8 -1.36 -10.56 5.67
N ASP A 9 -0.43 -11.46 5.33
CA ASP A 9 0.86 -11.12 4.70
C ASP A 9 1.61 -10.00 5.42
N TRP A 10 1.79 -10.17 6.74
CA TRP A 10 2.63 -9.31 7.54
C TRP A 10 4.08 -9.37 7.06
N TRP A 11 4.62 -8.20 6.76
CA TRP A 11 6.02 -8.00 6.43
C TRP A 11 6.61 -6.97 7.38
N ASP A 12 7.81 -7.25 7.87
CA ASP A 12 8.64 -6.31 8.59
C ASP A 12 10.09 -6.49 8.18
N ASN A 13 10.89 -5.45 8.38
CA ASN A 13 12.33 -5.50 8.13
C ASN A 13 13.16 -5.77 9.40
N GLY A 14 12.52 -6.18 10.50
CA GLY A 14 13.14 -6.32 11.82
C GLY A 14 13.36 -5.02 12.59
N ASN A 15 12.98 -3.87 12.04
CA ASN A 15 13.09 -2.54 12.66
C ASN A 15 11.75 -1.78 12.59
N ASN A 16 11.73 -0.57 12.01
CA ASN A 16 10.56 0.32 11.98
C ASN A 16 9.94 0.45 10.58
N GLN A 17 10.13 -0.54 9.70
CA GLN A 17 9.34 -0.69 8.48
C GLN A 17 8.41 -1.88 8.61
N ILE A 18 7.12 -1.63 8.39
CA ILE A 18 6.09 -2.66 8.43
C ILE A 18 5.16 -2.51 7.24
N ALA A 19 4.63 -3.63 6.78
CA ALA A 19 3.57 -3.66 5.80
C ALA A 19 2.65 -4.85 6.05
N PHE A 20 1.36 -4.69 5.78
CA PHE A 20 0.40 -5.79 5.88
C PHE A 20 -0.82 -5.51 5.01
N CYS A 21 -1.49 -6.58 4.60
CA CYS A 21 -2.75 -6.49 3.88
C CYS A 21 -3.93 -6.89 4.79
N ARG A 22 -5.12 -6.43 4.43
CA ARG A 22 -6.38 -6.72 5.12
C ARG A 22 -7.30 -7.51 4.20
N GLY A 23 -7.14 -8.82 4.19
CA GLY A 23 -7.75 -9.71 3.20
C GLY A 23 -7.40 -9.22 1.79
N ASN A 24 -8.39 -9.14 0.92
CA ASN A 24 -8.25 -8.60 -0.44
C ASN A 24 -8.81 -7.17 -0.58
N LYS A 25 -8.90 -6.43 0.53
CA LYS A 25 -9.59 -5.12 0.55
C LYS A 25 -8.67 -3.93 0.74
N GLY A 26 -7.48 -4.10 1.30
CA GLY A 26 -6.53 -3.00 1.44
C GLY A 26 -5.17 -3.43 1.93
N PHE A 27 -4.20 -2.55 1.75
CA PHE A 27 -2.81 -2.73 2.08
C PHE A 27 -2.28 -1.44 2.72
N LEU A 28 -1.47 -1.58 3.76
CA LEU A 28 -0.82 -0.50 4.47
C LEU A 28 0.67 -0.79 4.56
N ALA A 29 1.49 0.20 4.27
CA ALA A 29 2.92 0.18 4.53
C ALA A 29 3.32 1.45 5.30
N ILE A 30 4.20 1.29 6.28
CA ILE A 30 4.71 2.37 7.12
C ILE A 30 6.23 2.29 7.12
N ASN A 31 6.87 3.43 6.90
CA ASN A 31 8.30 3.62 7.02
C ASN A 31 8.57 4.68 8.10
N ASN A 32 9.04 4.25 9.26
CA ASN A 32 9.47 5.14 10.34
C ASN A 32 10.99 5.04 10.58
N GLU A 33 11.75 4.91 9.50
CA GLU A 33 13.21 4.88 9.51
C GLU A 33 13.82 6.07 8.74
N SER A 34 15.12 6.29 8.94
CA SER A 34 15.87 7.35 8.27
C SER A 34 16.35 6.99 6.86
N TYR A 35 15.83 5.91 6.27
CA TYR A 35 16.11 5.49 4.90
C TYR A 35 14.85 5.02 4.18
N ASP A 36 14.89 5.07 2.85
CA ASP A 36 13.71 4.79 2.02
C ASP A 36 13.29 3.32 2.10
N LEU A 37 11.98 3.09 2.16
CA LEU A 37 11.40 1.77 1.95
C LEU A 37 11.23 1.59 0.44
N LYS A 38 11.92 0.61 -0.15
CA LYS A 38 11.86 0.26 -1.57
C LYS A 38 11.82 -1.25 -1.71
N GLN A 39 10.62 -1.82 -1.66
CA GLN A 39 10.44 -3.27 -1.65
C GLN A 39 9.25 -3.72 -2.46
N THR A 40 9.36 -4.90 -3.08
CA THR A 40 8.21 -5.57 -3.70
C THR A 40 7.51 -6.41 -2.65
N LEU A 41 6.29 -6.05 -2.29
CA LEU A 41 5.54 -6.62 -1.18
C LEU A 41 4.23 -7.23 -1.66
N GLN A 42 3.75 -8.25 -0.94
CA GLN A 42 2.46 -8.87 -1.19
C GLN A 42 1.34 -7.94 -0.69
N THR A 43 0.52 -7.45 -1.61
CA THR A 43 -0.57 -6.51 -1.26
C THR A 43 -1.90 -7.22 -1.03
N CYS A 44 -2.01 -8.46 -1.48
CA CYS A 44 -3.25 -9.26 -1.47
C CYS A 44 -4.39 -8.63 -2.27
N LEU A 45 -4.13 -7.53 -2.97
CA LEU A 45 -5.09 -6.85 -3.83
C LEU A 45 -5.08 -7.50 -5.22
N PRO A 46 -6.21 -7.49 -5.92
CA PRO A 46 -6.25 -7.88 -7.33
C PRO A 46 -5.37 -6.97 -8.19
N ALA A 47 -4.84 -7.51 -9.28
CA ALA A 47 -4.05 -6.73 -10.23
C ALA A 47 -4.74 -5.46 -10.71
N GLY A 48 -3.97 -4.39 -10.82
CA GLY A 48 -4.43 -3.08 -11.31
C GLY A 48 -3.73 -1.91 -10.63
N THR A 49 -4.13 -0.70 -10.99
CA THR A 49 -3.55 0.53 -10.46
C THR A 49 -4.42 1.08 -9.34
N TYR A 50 -3.80 1.35 -8.20
CA TYR A 50 -4.45 1.89 -7.01
C TYR A 50 -3.85 3.23 -6.66
N CYS A 51 -4.69 4.17 -6.25
CA CYS A 51 -4.24 5.44 -5.73
C CYS A 51 -3.92 5.31 -4.25
N ASP A 52 -2.77 5.85 -3.86
CA ASP A 52 -2.42 6.04 -2.47
C ASP A 52 -3.32 7.14 -1.88
N VAL A 53 -4.05 6.79 -0.82
CA VAL A 53 -5.00 7.71 -0.17
C VAL A 53 -4.35 8.62 0.87
N ILE A 54 -3.06 8.38 1.17
CA ILE A 54 -2.29 9.25 2.06
C ILE A 54 -1.77 10.46 1.28
N SER A 55 -1.02 10.22 0.20
CA SER A 55 -0.50 11.31 -0.64
C SER A 55 -1.55 11.96 -1.56
N GLY A 56 -2.74 11.37 -1.70
CA GLY A 56 -3.77 11.90 -2.60
C GLY A 56 -5.11 11.20 -2.50
N ASN A 57 -5.95 11.36 -3.53
CA ASN A 57 -7.25 10.72 -3.66
C ASN A 57 -7.51 10.32 -5.13
N VAL A 58 -8.52 9.48 -5.34
CA VAL A 58 -9.06 9.23 -6.69
C VAL A 58 -9.91 10.43 -7.10
N SER A 59 -9.55 11.10 -8.19
CA SER A 59 -10.33 12.21 -8.76
C SER A 59 -10.40 12.09 -10.28
N GLY A 60 -11.61 12.05 -10.84
CA GLY A 60 -11.80 12.01 -12.30
C GLY A 60 -11.21 10.79 -13.02
N GLY A 61 -10.98 9.68 -12.31
CA GLY A 61 -10.34 8.48 -12.88
C GLY A 61 -8.80 8.50 -12.85
N SER A 62 -8.19 9.45 -12.14
CA SER A 62 -6.75 9.48 -11.89
C SER A 62 -6.43 9.65 -10.41
N CYS A 63 -5.20 9.29 -10.04
CA CYS A 63 -4.67 9.56 -8.72
C CYS A 63 -4.14 11.00 -8.68
N THR A 64 -4.56 11.77 -7.67
CA THR A 64 -3.97 13.11 -7.45
C THR A 64 -2.59 13.03 -6.79
N GLY A 65 -2.30 11.91 -6.13
CA GLY A 65 -1.02 11.63 -5.49
C GLY A 65 -0.32 10.44 -6.14
N LYS A 66 0.35 9.64 -5.32
CA LYS A 66 1.03 8.43 -5.80
C LYS A 66 0.04 7.38 -6.29
N SER A 67 0.53 6.56 -7.21
CA SER A 67 -0.17 5.37 -7.68
C SER A 67 0.72 4.14 -7.51
N VAL A 68 0.09 3.03 -7.16
CA VAL A 68 0.74 1.74 -6.96
C VAL A 68 0.14 0.76 -7.95
N THR A 69 1.00 0.12 -8.72
CA THR A 69 0.59 -0.93 -9.67
C THR A 69 0.77 -2.28 -9.01
N VAL A 70 -0.33 -3.02 -8.87
CA VAL A 70 -0.36 -4.38 -8.35
C VAL A 70 -0.33 -5.36 -9.53
N GLY A 71 0.63 -6.29 -9.50
CA GLY A 71 0.83 -7.34 -10.48
C GLY A 71 -0.24 -8.44 -10.43
N SER A 72 -0.21 -9.35 -11.40
CA SER A 72 -1.13 -10.50 -11.47
C SER A 72 -0.96 -11.50 -10.33
N ASP A 73 0.18 -11.46 -9.63
CA ASP A 73 0.49 -12.27 -8.46
C ASP A 73 0.14 -11.59 -7.11
N GLY A 74 -0.49 -10.40 -7.17
CA GLY A 74 -0.87 -9.60 -6.00
C GLY A 74 0.26 -8.76 -5.42
N THR A 75 1.48 -8.87 -5.97
CA THR A 75 2.63 -8.10 -5.48
C THR A 75 2.64 -6.70 -6.06
N ALA A 76 3.23 -5.75 -5.34
CA ALA A 76 3.45 -4.40 -5.84
C ALA A 76 4.79 -3.86 -5.36
N TYR A 77 5.41 -3.01 -6.18
CA TYR A 77 6.55 -2.22 -5.75
C TYR A 77 6.08 -1.08 -4.86
N ILE A 78 6.48 -1.12 -3.60
CA ILE A 78 6.17 -0.13 -2.58
C ILE A 78 7.40 0.74 -2.36
N GLU A 79 7.19 2.04 -2.53
CA GLU A 79 8.21 3.06 -2.33
C GLU A 79 7.67 4.15 -1.39
N ILE A 80 8.30 4.26 -0.21
CA ILE A 80 8.07 5.32 0.77
C ILE A 80 9.42 5.97 1.05
N LEU A 81 9.65 7.12 0.41
CA LEU A 81 10.85 7.91 0.57
C LEU A 81 10.81 8.66 1.89
N THR A 82 11.96 8.82 2.52
CA THR A 82 12.08 9.64 3.75
C THR A 82 11.90 11.14 3.51
N SER A 83 11.94 11.56 2.25
CA SER A 83 11.66 12.94 1.83
C SER A 83 10.16 13.24 1.67
N GLU A 84 9.30 12.24 1.80
CA GLU A 84 7.85 12.45 1.75
C GLU A 84 7.34 13.03 3.07
N ASP A 85 6.30 13.87 2.97
CA ASP A 85 5.65 14.45 4.14
C ASP A 85 5.02 13.35 5.02
N ASP A 86 4.58 12.26 4.40
CA ASP A 86 3.96 11.11 5.06
C ASP A 86 4.82 9.84 4.87
N GLY A 87 5.32 9.28 5.97
CA GLY A 87 6.01 7.99 6.01
C GLY A 87 5.07 6.78 5.88
N VAL A 88 3.92 6.95 5.23
CA VAL A 88 2.85 5.93 5.16
C VAL A 88 2.28 5.87 3.75
N LEU A 89 2.02 4.66 3.28
CA LEU A 89 1.33 4.38 2.03
C LEU A 89 0.12 3.50 2.31
N ALA A 90 -1.06 3.90 1.83
CA ALA A 90 -2.28 3.13 1.98
C ALA A 90 -3.04 3.02 0.66
N ILE A 91 -3.33 1.80 0.25
CA ILE A 91 -4.15 1.51 -0.93
C ILE A 91 -5.28 0.55 -0.57
N HIS A 92 -6.44 0.71 -1.20
CA HIS A 92 -7.59 -0.15 -0.93
C HIS A 92 -8.42 -0.42 -2.18
N ALA A 93 -9.26 -1.45 -2.15
CA ALA A 93 -10.02 -1.92 -3.31
C ALA A 93 -10.88 -0.83 -3.99
N GLN A 94 -11.27 0.22 -3.26
CA GLN A 94 -12.06 1.34 -3.81
C GLN A 94 -11.20 2.51 -4.31
N SER A 95 -9.89 2.48 -4.09
CA SER A 95 -8.94 3.44 -4.67
C SER A 95 -8.39 2.98 -6.03
N LYS A 96 -8.93 1.89 -6.59
CA LYS A 96 -8.58 1.37 -7.91
C LYS A 96 -9.10 2.27 -9.03
N ILE A 97 -8.28 2.50 -10.05
CA ILE A 97 -8.64 3.16 -11.31
C ILE A 97 -8.65 2.20 -12.50
#